data_AF-A0A7J3T1I6-F1
#
_entry.id   AF-A0A7J3T1I6-F1
#
_cell.length_a   1.000
_cell.length_b   1.000
_cell.length_c   1.000
_cell.angle_alpha   90.00
_cell.angle_beta   90.00
_cell.angle_gamma   90.00
#
_symmetry.space_group_name_H-M   'P 1'
#
loop_
_entity.id
_entity.type
_entity.pdbx_description
1 polymer ?
#
loop_
_entity_poly.entity_id
_entity_poly.type
_entity_poly.pdbx_seq_one_letter_code
_entity_poly.pdbx_strand_id
1 'polypeptide(L)'
;MSFFKKFKDRLTAPSARIMLQLNKNSFELGEYAEGSLSVSSDEDFDAKEIRCEIQCVEEAKRMKYVNDPALNRQVMREVTESATLYSAKPSFGG
;
A
#
# COMPACT_ATOMS: atom_id res chain seq x y z
N MET A 1 5.98 23.43 -27.72
CA MET A 1 4.70 22.81 -27.29
C MET A 1 4.80 21.28 -27.27
N SER A 2 5.68 20.66 -26.46
CA SER A 2 5.79 19.18 -26.45
C SER A 2 6.36 18.58 -25.14
N PHE A 3 6.20 19.27 -24.03
CA PHE A 3 6.62 18.77 -22.70
C PHE A 3 5.45 18.36 -21.80
N PHE A 4 4.24 18.87 -22.05
CA PHE A 4 3.06 18.57 -21.24
C PHE A 4 2.32 17.26 -21.61
N LYS A 5 2.53 16.71 -22.81
CA LYS A 5 1.90 15.43 -23.20
C LYS A 5 2.46 14.24 -22.41
N LYS A 6 3.78 14.17 -22.24
CA LYS A 6 4.46 13.06 -21.56
C LYS A 6 4.10 12.89 -20.08
N PHE A 7 3.65 13.96 -19.42
CA PHE A 7 3.18 13.88 -18.03
C PHE A 7 1.73 13.44 -17.92
N LYS A 8 0.90 13.72 -18.92
CA LYS A 8 -0.52 13.36 -18.92
C LYS A 8 -0.70 11.85 -19.15
N ASP A 9 0.06 11.28 -20.09
CA ASP A 9 0.05 9.83 -20.37
C ASP A 9 0.65 8.99 -19.22
N ARG A 10 1.43 9.62 -18.32
CA ARG A 10 1.98 8.99 -17.13
C ARG A 10 1.03 9.00 -15.92
N LEU A 11 0.02 9.86 -15.93
CA LEU A 11 -0.89 10.08 -14.81
C LEU A 11 -2.26 9.44 -15.00
N THR A 12 -2.67 9.16 -16.24
CA THR A 12 -3.87 8.38 -16.50
C THR A 12 -3.56 6.91 -16.32
N ALA A 13 -3.94 6.37 -15.16
CA ALA A 13 -3.95 4.93 -14.96
C ALA A 13 -4.82 4.28 -16.06
N PRO A 14 -4.36 3.20 -16.71
CA PRO A 14 -5.17 2.49 -17.69
C PRO A 14 -6.48 2.03 -17.05
N SER A 15 -7.56 1.95 -17.85
CA SER A 15 -8.85 1.42 -17.39
C SER A 15 -8.80 -0.11 -17.28
N ALA A 16 -7.88 -0.61 -16.46
CA ALA A 16 -7.69 -2.02 -16.16
C ALA A 16 -8.15 -2.29 -14.72
N ARG A 17 -8.95 -3.34 -14.55
CA ARG A 17 -9.29 -3.88 -13.23
C ARG A 17 -8.23 -4.89 -12.83
N ILE A 18 -7.59 -4.63 -11.69
CA ILE A 18 -6.65 -5.54 -11.05
C ILE A 18 -7.38 -6.13 -9.84
N MET A 19 -7.50 -7.45 -9.80
CA MET A 19 -8.10 -8.17 -8.68
C MET A 19 -7.07 -9.13 -8.10
N LEU A 20 -6.82 -8.99 -6.79
CA LEU A 20 -5.98 -9.89 -5.99
C LEU A 20 -6.91 -10.75 -5.14
N GLN A 21 -6.86 -12.06 -5.31
CA GLN A 21 -7.58 -13.02 -4.47
C GLN A 21 -6.56 -13.84 -3.68
N LEU A 22 -6.60 -13.72 -2.36
CA LEU A 22 -5.80 -14.55 -1.46
C LEU A 22 -6.59 -15.81 -1.10
N ASN A 23 -5.88 -16.92 -0.90
CA ASN A 23 -6.52 -18.20 -0.54
C ASN A 23 -7.16 -18.16 0.86
N LYS A 24 -6.69 -17.27 1.73
CA LYS A 24 -7.14 -17.11 3.12
C LYS A 24 -7.19 -15.63 3.50
N ASN A 25 -7.95 -15.33 4.55
CA ASN A 25 -8.12 -13.97 5.08
C ASN A 25 -7.25 -13.69 6.32
N SER A 26 -6.61 -14.73 6.88
CA SER A 26 -5.73 -14.64 8.04
C SER A 26 -4.47 -15.44 7.78
N PHE A 27 -3.33 -14.87 8.17
CA PHE A 27 -2.01 -15.45 7.99
C PHE A 27 -1.24 -15.37 9.30
N GLU A 28 -0.47 -16.40 9.61
CA GLU A 28 0.50 -16.34 10.70
C GLU A 28 1.78 -15.61 10.26
N LEU A 29 2.49 -15.01 11.23
CA LEU A 29 3.77 -14.36 10.93
C LEU A 29 4.77 -15.41 10.42
N GLY A 30 5.25 -15.21 9.19
CA GLY A 30 6.15 -16.14 8.50
C GLY A 30 5.45 -17.16 7.60
N GLU A 31 4.12 -17.20 7.57
CA GLU A 31 3.38 -17.99 6.58
C GLU A 31 3.52 -17.36 5.18
N TYR A 32 3.62 -18.20 4.15
CA TYR A 32 3.60 -17.74 2.76
C TYR A 32 2.17 -17.39 2.35
N ALA A 33 1.97 -16.14 1.94
CA ALA A 33 0.70 -15.70 1.37
C ALA A 33 0.62 -16.12 -0.10
N GLU A 34 -0.28 -17.06 -0.39
CA GLU A 34 -0.58 -17.52 -1.75
C GLU A 34 -1.92 -16.98 -2.22
N GLY A 35 -1.99 -16.68 -3.52
CA GLY A 35 -3.19 -16.15 -4.15
C GLY A 35 -3.02 -16.00 -5.66
N SER A 36 -4.07 -15.51 -6.29
CA SER A 36 -4.10 -15.19 -7.72
C SER A 36 -4.22 -13.69 -7.94
N LEU A 37 -3.47 -13.17 -8.91
CA LEU A 37 -3.66 -11.83 -9.43
C LEU A 37 -4.27 -11.97 -10.83
N SER A 38 -5.48 -11.45 -11.01
CA SER A 38 -6.12 -11.34 -12.32
C SER A 38 -6.15 -9.89 -12.75
N VAL A 39 -5.75 -9.64 -14.00
CA VAL A 39 -5.85 -8.33 -14.64
C VAL A 39 -6.79 -8.44 -15.82
N SER A 40 -7.83 -7.61 -15.83
CA SER A 40 -8.83 -7.56 -16.90
C SER A 40 -9.00 -6.12 -17.35
N SER A 41 -9.16 -5.89 -18.65
CA SER A 41 -9.39 -4.55 -19.20
C SER A 41 -10.42 -4.64 -20.31
N ASP A 42 -11.28 -3.63 -20.40
CA ASP A 42 -12.26 -3.49 -21.49
C ASP A 42 -11.62 -2.86 -22.75
N GLU A 43 -10.43 -2.27 -22.60
CA GLU A 43 -9.63 -1.66 -23.66
C GLU A 43 -8.21 -2.23 -23.66
N ASP A 44 -7.56 -2.28 -24.84
CA ASP A 44 -6.14 -2.62 -24.92
C ASP A 44 -5.32 -1.56 -24.18
N PHE A 45 -4.54 -1.98 -23.19
CA PHE A 45 -3.66 -1.10 -22.44
C PHE A 45 -2.23 -1.63 -22.47
N ASP A 46 -1.28 -0.71 -22.62
CA ASP A 46 0.15 -1.02 -22.54
C ASP A 46 0.67 -0.72 -21.14
N ALA A 47 1.11 -1.75 -20.43
CA ALA A 47 1.71 -1.63 -19.11
C ALA A 47 3.16 -2.15 -19.14
N LYS A 48 4.10 -1.29 -18.73
CA LYS A 48 5.52 -1.63 -18.67
C LYS A 48 5.85 -2.61 -17.55
N GLU A 49 5.09 -2.56 -16.46
CA GLU A 49 5.31 -3.37 -15.27
C GLU A 49 3.99 -3.53 -14.52
N ILE A 50 3.70 -4.76 -14.08
CA ILE A 50 2.68 -5.06 -13.09
C ILE A 50 3.42 -5.48 -11.83
N ARG A 51 3.16 -4.80 -10.71
CA ARG A 51 3.84 -5.04 -9.42
C ARG A 51 2.82 -5.30 -8.32
N CYS A 52 3.04 -6.35 -7.53
CA CYS A 52 2.33 -6.57 -6.27
C CYS A 52 3.26 -6.25 -5.10
N GLU A 53 2.75 -5.49 -4.14
CA GLU A 53 3.43 -5.23 -2.87
C GLU A 53 2.47 -5.54 -1.74
N ILE A 54 2.93 -6.33 -0.76
CA ILE A 54 2.16 -6.67 0.43
C ILE A 54 2.83 -6.01 1.62
N GLN A 55 2.06 -5.27 2.40
CA GLN A 55 2.51 -4.65 3.64
C GLN A 55 1.52 -4.92 4.75
N CYS A 56 2.03 -5.36 5.90
CA CYS A 56 1.27 -5.45 7.14
C CYS A 56 1.67 -4.24 7.99
N VAL A 57 0.74 -3.29 8.14
CA VAL A 57 0.92 -2.10 8.97
C VAL A 57 -0.01 -2.22 10.17
N GLU A 58 0.58 -2.23 11.37
CA GLU A 58 -0.16 -2.12 12.62
C GLU A 58 -0.28 -0.65 12.98
N GLU A 59 -1.51 -0.18 13.18
CA GLU A 59 -1.78 1.16 13.70
C GLU A 59 -2.42 1.06 15.10
N ALA A 60 -1.76 1.65 16.08
CA ALA A 60 -2.21 1.63 17.46
C ALA A 60 -2.39 3.05 17.99
N LYS A 61 -3.56 3.33 18.55
CA LYS A 61 -3.83 4.55 19.29
C LYS A 61 -3.29 4.40 20.71
N ARG A 62 -2.33 5.24 21.08
CA ARG A 62 -1.71 5.22 22.40
C ARG A 62 -1.77 6.60 23.04
N MET A 63 -2.00 6.62 24.35
CA MET A 63 -1.88 7.84 25.12
C MET A 63 -0.41 8.02 25.50
N LYS A 64 0.22 9.10 25.03
CA LYS A 64 1.60 9.46 25.37
C LYS A 64 1.68 10.86 25.96
N TYR A 65 2.63 11.04 26.87
CA TYR A 65 3.04 12.36 27.31
C TYR A 65 3.84 13.02 26.20
N VAL A 66 3.24 14.02 25.55
CA VAL A 66 3.89 14.82 24.51
C VAL A 66 4.20 16.19 25.09
N ASN A 67 5.38 16.73 24.80
CA ASN A 67 5.72 18.08 25.22
C ASN A 67 4.91 19.09 24.40
N ASP A 68 4.12 19.92 25.09
CA ASP A 68 3.39 21.00 24.46
C ASP A 68 4.22 22.29 24.54
N PRO A 69 4.80 22.77 23.42
CA PRO A 69 5.68 23.94 23.43
C PRO A 69 4.95 25.23 23.84
N ALA A 70 3.61 25.28 23.77
CA ALA A 70 2.83 26.44 24.21
C ALA A 70 2.65 26.49 25.74
N LEU A 71 2.62 25.33 26.40
CA LEU A 71 2.41 25.20 27.85
C LEU A 71 3.70 24.83 28.62
N ASN A 72 4.80 24.58 27.89
CA ASN A 72 6.12 24.20 28.41
C ASN A 72 6.06 23.03 29.41
N ARG A 73 5.15 22.07 29.17
CA ARG A 73 4.90 20.91 30.03
C ARG A 73 4.49 19.69 29.21
N GLN A 74 4.65 18.51 29.82
CA GLN A 74 4.14 17.27 29.26
C GLN A 74 2.63 17.18 29.42
N VAL A 75 1.92 16.96 28.31
CA VAL A 75 0.46 16.77 28.27
C VAL A 75 0.17 15.41 27.67
N MET A 76 -0.77 14.68 28.28
CA MET A 76 -1.22 13.39 27.76
C MET A 76 -2.05 13.62 26.50
N ARG A 77 -1.60 13.10 25.36
CA ARG A 77 -2.30 13.18 24.07
C ARG A 77 -2.46 11.79 23.47
N GLU A 78 -3.55 11.59 22.74
CA GLU A 78 -3.75 10.42 21.89
C GLU A 78 -2.86 10.58 20.65
N VAL A 79 -1.95 9.64 20.45
CA VAL A 79 -1.05 9.58 19.30
C VAL A 79 -1.31 8.26 18.58
N THR A 80 -1.48 8.33 17.27
CA THR A 80 -1.50 7.13 16.43
C THR A 80 -0.06 6.76 16.10
N GLU A 81 0.36 5.58 16.53
CA GLU A 81 1.64 4.99 16.15
C GLU A 81 1.39 3.97 15.06
N SER A 82 2.17 4.02 13.98
CA SER A 82 2.16 3.00 12.93
C SER A 82 3.49 2.25 12.90
N ALA A 83 3.43 0.94 12.77
CA ALA A 83 4.60 0.07 12.61
C ALA A 83 4.37 -0.91 11.45
N THR A 84 5.34 -1.00 10.55
CA THR A 84 5.32 -2.01 9.48
C THR A 84 5.87 -3.32 10.02
N LEU A 85 4.98 -4.28 10.28
CA LEU A 85 5.33 -5.59 10.80
C LEU A 85 5.91 -6.51 9.71
N TYR A 86 5.46 -6.33 8.47
CA TYR A 86 5.90 -7.14 7.35
C TYR A 86 5.82 -6.34 6.04
N SER A 87 6.80 -6.56 5.16
CA SER A 87 6.79 -6.03 3.80
C SER A 87 7.40 -7.04 2.85
N ALA A 88 6.69 -7.35 1.78
CA ALA A 88 7.16 -8.24 0.74
C ALA A 88 6.75 -7.75 -0.65
N LYS A 89 7.56 -8.14 -1.63
CA LYS A 89 7.36 -7.89 -3.06
C LYS A 89 7.27 -9.24 -3.75
N PRO A 90 6.10 -9.90 -3.69
CA PRO A 90 5.95 -11.22 -4.29
C PRO A 90 6.24 -11.16 -5.79
N SER A 91 7.05 -12.10 -6.26
CA SER A 91 7.28 -12.30 -7.70
C SER A 91 6.09 -13.02 -8.31
N PHE A 92 5.65 -12.57 -9.48
CA PHE A 92 4.67 -13.31 -10.26
C PHE A 92 5.33 -14.54 -10.89
N GLY A 93 4.78 -15.72 -10.61
CA GLY A 93 4.98 -16.89 -11.45
C GLY A 93 3.98 -16.80 -12.60
N GLY A 94 4.47 -16.51 -13.81
CA GLY A 94 3.67 -16.58 -15.04
C GLY A 94 3.64 -17.99 -15.60
#